data_AF-A0A9D5M2N2-F1
#
_entry.id   AF-A0A9D5M2N2-F1
#
_cell.length_a   1.000
_cell.length_b   1.000
_cell.length_c   1.000
_cell.angle_alpha   90.00
_cell.angle_beta   90.00
_cell.angle_gamma   90.00
#
_symmetry.space_group_name_H-M   'P 1'
#
loop_
_entity.id
_entity.type
_entity.pdbx_description
1 polymer ?
#
loop_
_entity_poly.entity_id
_entity_poly.type
_entity_poly.pdbx_seq_one_letter_code
_entity_poly.pdbx_strand_id
1 'polypeptide(L)'
;MKFVLPGISILLLFFIKNIWVFGYPVFPMQFLDLGWSWKPNAQLLKNSAEMAIEKTYDMQFTYSQIDQFSRWDYIKNWFLLEGIKGKINTLFIISLIVFFVFALKKNSTLVWILLVSVVTKSVLVLLFSAQYRFFIDVFFVIFFVFFVNRFSRKFSMIAFFVMSSVLALFLSYPNLFKNHLPSFRVGSLMGSFKAEQFILPSTYDWHHYRSYQIGNLDFKVVDGYILSFDIPIPAVSPDYLKEYHDAGIFPQLKGKTLKEGFIWKNLTPKEKMQLQEVLENYILSLDAKK
;
A
#
# COMPACT_ATOMS: atom_id res chain seq x y z
N MET A 1 3.03 -29.24 18.63
CA MET A 1 3.28 -29.85 17.30
C MET A 1 2.10 -29.78 16.32
N LYS A 2 0.82 -29.85 16.74
CA LYS A 2 -0.34 -29.85 15.80
C LYS A 2 -0.41 -28.66 14.82
N PHE A 3 0.18 -27.52 15.15
CA PHE A 3 0.18 -26.32 14.29
C PHE A 3 1.49 -26.08 13.50
N VAL A 4 2.49 -26.96 13.64
CA VAL A 4 3.79 -26.78 12.96
C VAL A 4 3.65 -27.07 11.47
N LEU A 5 3.01 -28.19 11.11
CA LEU A 5 2.78 -28.56 9.72
C LEU A 5 1.98 -27.49 8.95
N PRO A 6 0.80 -27.02 9.41
CA PRO A 6 0.09 -25.95 8.71
C PRO A 6 0.89 -24.64 8.68
N GLY A 7 1.65 -24.33 9.74
CA GLY A 7 2.55 -23.18 9.76
C GLY A 7 3.62 -23.23 8.67
N ILE A 8 4.26 -24.38 8.49
CA ILE A 8 5.27 -24.61 7.43
C ILE A 8 4.61 -24.50 6.04
N SER A 9 3.41 -25.09 5.85
CA SER A 9 2.70 -25.01 4.58
C SER A 9 2.37 -23.56 4.19
N ILE A 10 1.90 -22.74 5.14
CA ILE A 10 1.63 -21.31 4.91
C ILE A 10 2.93 -20.57 4.57
N LEU A 11 4.02 -20.88 5.26
CA LEU A 11 5.33 -20.26 5.01
C LEU A 11 5.85 -20.62 3.61
N LEU A 12 5.72 -21.87 3.18
CA LEU A 12 6.09 -22.29 1.82
C LEU A 12 5.23 -21.59 0.76
N LEU A 13 3.90 -21.51 0.98
CA LEU A 13 2.99 -20.78 0.09
C LEU A 13 3.36 -19.30 -0.03
N PHE A 14 3.80 -18.67 1.06
CA PHE A 14 4.29 -17.29 1.05
C PHE A 14 5.49 -17.14 0.11
N PHE A 15 6.52 -17.99 0.24
CA PHE A 15 7.70 -17.92 -0.62
C PHE A 15 7.38 -18.21 -2.09
N ILE A 16 6.60 -19.27 -2.36
CA ILE A 16 6.20 -19.64 -3.73
C ILE A 16 5.44 -18.48 -4.39
N LYS A 17 4.45 -17.90 -3.68
CA LYS A 17 3.70 -16.74 -4.16
C LYS A 17 4.63 -15.57 -4.49
N ASN A 18 5.56 -15.24 -3.60
CA ASN A 18 6.43 -14.08 -3.81
C ASN A 18 7.38 -14.29 -5.00
N ILE A 19 7.98 -15.48 -5.15
CA ILE A 19 8.82 -15.80 -6.31
C ILE A 19 7.98 -15.75 -7.60
N TRP A 20 6.77 -16.29 -7.57
CA TRP A 20 5.89 -16.29 -8.74
C TRP A 20 5.47 -14.88 -9.16
N VAL A 21 5.06 -14.03 -8.22
CA VAL A 21 4.52 -12.69 -8.51
C VAL A 21 5.61 -11.64 -8.72
N PHE A 22 6.68 -11.68 -7.92
CA PHE A 22 7.69 -10.62 -7.88
C PHE A 22 9.09 -11.08 -8.33
N GLY A 23 9.32 -12.39 -8.50
CA GLY A 23 10.65 -12.92 -8.81
C GLY A 23 11.60 -12.97 -7.60
N TYR A 24 11.14 -12.59 -6.40
CA TYR A 24 11.94 -12.58 -5.16
C TYR A 24 11.23 -13.37 -4.06
N PRO A 25 11.94 -14.12 -3.20
CA PRO A 25 11.34 -14.87 -2.10
C PRO A 25 10.69 -13.97 -1.03
N VAL A 26 11.24 -12.77 -0.79
CA VAL A 26 10.77 -11.86 0.26
C VAL A 26 10.59 -10.45 -0.29
N PHE A 27 9.45 -10.15 -0.89
CA PHE A 27 9.13 -8.80 -1.37
C PHE A 27 8.80 -7.85 -0.19
N PRO A 28 9.21 -6.55 -0.21
CA PRO A 28 9.90 -5.82 -1.28
C PRO A 28 11.43 -5.93 -1.27
N MET A 29 12.02 -6.77 -0.42
CA MET A 29 13.46 -6.95 -0.40
C MET A 29 13.91 -7.64 -1.69
N GLN A 30 14.88 -7.04 -2.39
CA GLN A 30 15.55 -7.66 -3.53
C GLN A 30 16.59 -8.71 -3.05
N PHE A 31 16.21 -9.50 -2.04
CA PHE A 31 17.04 -10.51 -1.42
C PHE A 31 16.93 -11.82 -2.20
N LEU A 32 18.08 -12.42 -2.55
CA LEU A 32 18.18 -13.64 -3.38
C LEU A 32 17.57 -13.46 -4.79
N ASP A 33 18.23 -12.68 -5.63
CA ASP A 33 17.89 -12.56 -7.05
C ASP A 33 18.30 -13.83 -7.81
N LEU A 34 17.31 -14.59 -8.27
CA LEU A 34 17.50 -15.81 -9.04
C LEU A 34 17.50 -15.58 -10.57
N GLY A 35 17.45 -14.33 -11.02
CA GLY A 35 17.56 -13.97 -12.43
C GLY A 35 16.32 -14.24 -13.28
N TRP A 36 15.14 -14.40 -12.67
CA TRP A 36 13.89 -14.68 -13.39
C TRP A 36 13.51 -13.57 -14.37
N SER A 37 12.97 -13.93 -15.53
CA SER A 37 12.67 -12.98 -16.61
C SER A 37 11.47 -12.07 -16.34
N TRP A 38 10.58 -12.45 -15.41
CA TRP A 38 9.39 -11.68 -15.06
C TRP A 38 9.58 -10.80 -13.82
N LYS A 39 10.82 -10.68 -13.31
CA LYS A 39 11.09 -9.79 -12.18
C LYS A 39 10.83 -8.33 -12.58
N PRO A 40 10.33 -7.48 -11.66
CA PRO A 40 10.15 -6.07 -11.94
C PRO A 40 11.47 -5.38 -12.28
N ASN A 41 11.41 -4.24 -12.97
CA ASN A 41 12.60 -3.45 -13.28
C ASN A 41 13.29 -2.97 -11.99
N ALA A 42 14.61 -3.17 -11.90
CA ALA A 42 15.38 -2.85 -10.70
C ALA A 42 15.36 -1.35 -10.34
N GLN A 43 15.35 -0.46 -11.35
CA GLN A 43 15.27 0.98 -11.12
C GLN A 43 13.89 1.37 -10.57
N LEU A 44 12.80 0.82 -11.11
CA LEU A 44 11.45 1.08 -10.60
C LEU A 44 11.28 0.56 -9.17
N LEU A 45 11.84 -0.62 -8.86
CA LEU A 45 11.84 -1.14 -7.49
C LEU A 45 12.63 -0.24 -6.53
N LYS A 46 13.78 0.29 -6.98
CA LYS A 46 14.58 1.25 -6.20
C LYS A 46 13.78 2.53 -5.93
N ASN A 47 13.19 3.13 -6.97
CA ASN A 47 12.35 4.32 -6.83
C ASN A 47 11.17 4.08 -5.88
N SER A 48 10.53 2.90 -5.96
CA SER A 48 9.44 2.51 -5.07
C SER A 48 9.90 2.38 -3.61
N ALA A 49 11.10 1.85 -3.37
CA ALA A 49 11.69 1.75 -2.04
C ALA A 49 12.03 3.13 -1.46
N GLU A 50 12.62 4.02 -2.27
CA GLU A 50 12.91 5.41 -1.88
C GLU A 50 11.62 6.16 -1.53
N MET A 51 10.57 6.03 -2.35
CA MET A 51 9.26 6.60 -2.08
C MET A 51 8.63 6.03 -0.79
N ALA A 52 8.87 4.77 -0.45
CA ALA A 52 8.38 4.19 0.81
C ALA A 52 9.06 4.83 2.03
N ILE A 53 10.34 5.20 1.92
CA ILE A 53 11.09 5.94 2.94
C ILE A 53 10.55 7.36 3.06
N GLU A 54 10.34 8.07 1.97
CA GLU A 54 9.74 9.41 2.00
C GLU A 54 8.34 9.40 2.61
N LYS A 55 7.51 8.40 2.28
CA LYS A 55 6.17 8.22 2.87
C LYS A 55 6.19 7.97 4.37
N THR A 56 7.29 7.47 4.93
CA THR A 56 7.46 7.33 6.39
C THR A 56 7.38 8.69 7.06
N TYR A 57 7.89 9.74 6.42
CA TYR A 57 7.86 11.11 6.89
C TYR A 57 6.80 11.97 6.18
N ASP A 58 5.75 11.34 5.67
CA ASP A 58 4.67 12.01 4.94
C ASP A 58 5.14 12.86 3.76
N MET A 59 6.25 12.47 3.12
CA MET A 59 6.88 13.20 2.01
C MET A 59 7.34 14.62 2.39
N GLN A 60 7.53 14.92 3.68
CA GLN A 60 8.08 16.20 4.15
C GLN A 60 9.56 16.38 3.84
N PHE A 61 10.27 15.26 3.65
CA PHE A 61 11.68 15.21 3.32
C PHE A 61 11.88 14.35 2.08
N THR A 62 12.82 14.74 1.23
CA THR A 62 13.27 13.92 0.10
C THR A 62 14.15 12.77 0.60
N TYR A 63 14.27 11.71 -0.18
CA TYR A 63 15.16 10.60 0.13
C TYR A 63 16.60 11.06 0.41
N SER A 64 17.12 12.00 -0.40
CA SER A 64 18.45 12.58 -0.21
C SER A 64 18.65 13.30 1.12
N GLN A 65 17.60 13.94 1.66
CA GLN A 65 17.64 14.57 2.97
C GLN A 65 17.61 13.52 4.09
N ILE A 66 16.77 12.50 3.95
CA ILE A 66 16.64 11.41 4.93
C ILE A 66 17.93 10.59 5.02
N ASP A 67 18.61 10.35 3.89
CA ASP A 67 19.88 9.64 3.84
C ASP A 67 21.00 10.37 4.62
N GLN A 68 20.92 11.70 4.71
CA GLN A 68 21.84 12.53 5.49
C GLN A 68 21.47 12.64 6.97
N PHE A 69 20.33 12.09 7.40
CA PHE A 69 19.93 12.17 8.81
C PHE A 69 20.86 11.37 9.71
N SER A 70 21.22 11.96 10.85
CA SER A 70 21.77 11.16 11.93
C SER A 70 20.71 10.19 12.47
N ARG A 71 21.13 9.14 13.17
CA ARG A 71 20.20 8.22 13.84
C ARG A 71 19.23 8.96 14.77
N TRP A 72 19.68 10.06 15.38
CA TRP A 72 18.86 10.88 16.25
C TRP A 72 17.85 11.71 15.46
N ASP A 73 18.25 12.30 14.34
CA ASP A 73 17.34 13.06 13.48
C ASP A 73 16.25 12.15 12.90
N TYR A 74 16.62 10.92 12.51
CA TYR A 74 15.68 9.91 12.03
C TYR A 74 14.58 9.63 13.06
N ILE A 75 14.96 9.39 14.32
CA ILE A 75 14.02 9.12 15.42
C ILE A 75 13.21 10.38 15.75
N LYS A 76 13.88 11.52 15.95
CA LYS A 76 13.24 12.78 16.32
C LYS A 76 12.19 13.20 15.30
N ASN A 77 12.56 13.21 14.02
CA ASN A 77 11.66 13.60 12.94
C ASN A 77 10.49 12.62 12.83
N TRP A 78 10.68 11.34 13.13
CA TRP A 78 9.61 10.33 13.09
C TRP A 78 8.60 10.47 14.23
N PHE A 79 9.07 10.83 15.42
CA PHE A 79 8.22 11.11 16.57
C PHE A 79 7.49 12.45 16.46
N LEU A 80 8.17 13.48 15.96
CA LEU A 80 7.65 14.84 15.83
C LEU A 80 6.91 15.10 14.52
N LEU A 81 6.54 14.05 13.78
CA LEU A 81 5.73 14.19 12.56
C LEU A 81 4.44 14.95 12.86
N GLU A 82 4.20 16.01 12.08
CA GLU A 82 2.99 16.79 12.20
C GLU A 82 1.75 15.96 11.86
N GLY A 83 0.63 16.28 12.51
CA GLY A 83 -0.67 15.65 12.27
C GLY A 83 -0.94 14.37 13.05
N ILE A 84 -1.81 13.51 12.50
CA ILE A 84 -2.30 12.29 13.18
C ILE A 84 -1.21 11.22 13.27
N LYS A 85 -0.29 11.19 12.30
CA LYS A 85 0.75 10.15 12.19
C LYS A 85 1.71 10.17 13.38
N GLY A 86 2.24 11.33 13.75
CA GLY A 86 3.11 11.48 14.93
C GLY A 86 2.41 11.10 16.24
N LYS A 87 1.11 11.40 16.37
CA LYS A 87 0.30 10.97 17.52
C LYS A 87 0.16 9.44 17.59
N ILE A 88 -0.05 8.77 16.45
CA ILE A 88 -0.11 7.29 16.39
C ILE A 88 1.26 6.69 16.75
N ASN A 89 2.36 7.25 16.23
CA ASN A 89 3.72 6.80 16.55
C ASN A 89 4.02 6.93 18.04
N THR A 90 3.62 8.05 18.65
CA THR A 90 3.76 8.29 20.09
C THR A 90 2.92 7.30 20.91
N LEU A 91 1.64 7.13 20.54
CA LEU A 91 0.74 6.16 21.18
C LEU A 91 1.27 4.73 21.08
N PHE A 92 1.87 4.38 19.95
CA PHE A 92 2.49 3.08 19.73
C PHE A 92 3.62 2.81 20.74
N ILE A 93 4.53 3.76 20.94
CA ILE A 93 5.65 3.60 21.86
C ILE A 93 5.16 3.54 23.31
N ILE A 94 4.21 4.39 23.68
CA ILE A 94 3.55 4.34 24.99
C ILE A 94 2.89 2.97 25.19
N SER A 95 2.20 2.44 24.17
CA SER A 95 1.53 1.14 24.26
C SER A 95 2.52 0.00 24.46
N LEU A 96 3.70 0.05 23.84
CA LEU A 96 4.77 -0.94 24.05
C LEU A 96 5.33 -0.88 25.47
N ILE A 97 5.56 0.32 26.01
CA ILE A 97 6.04 0.49 27.39
C ILE A 97 5.00 -0.04 28.39
N VAL A 98 3.73 0.31 28.20
CA VAL A 98 2.64 -0.18 29.05
C VAL A 98 2.50 -1.70 28.96
N PHE A 99 2.62 -2.27 27.75
CA PHE A 99 2.57 -3.71 27.55
C PHE A 99 3.74 -4.43 28.21
N PHE A 100 4.94 -3.86 28.17
CA PHE A 100 6.12 -4.37 28.86
C PHE A 100 5.90 -4.40 30.38
N VAL A 101 5.45 -3.29 30.98
CA VAL A 101 5.15 -3.23 32.43
C VAL A 101 4.07 -4.24 32.83
N PHE A 102 3.05 -4.41 31.99
CA PHE A 102 2.00 -5.41 32.22
C PHE A 102 2.53 -6.85 32.15
N ALA A 103 3.43 -7.15 31.21
CA ALA A 103 4.07 -8.45 31.10
C ALA A 103 4.88 -8.79 32.35
N LEU A 104 5.64 -7.82 32.88
CA LEU A 104 6.36 -7.97 34.16
C LEU A 104 5.41 -8.31 35.32
N LYS A 105 4.27 -7.60 35.43
CA LYS A 105 3.30 -7.82 36.51
C LYS A 105 2.57 -9.15 36.38
N LYS A 106 2.19 -9.55 35.16
CA LYS A 106 1.40 -10.78 34.92
C LYS A 106 2.27 -12.03 35.03
N ASN A 107 3.56 -11.92 34.70
CA ASN A 107 4.57 -12.98 34.73
C ASN A 107 4.10 -14.33 34.13
N SER A 108 3.40 -14.27 33.00
CA SER A 108 2.91 -15.46 32.28
C SER A 108 3.75 -15.70 31.03
N THR A 109 4.15 -16.95 30.80
CA THR A 109 4.93 -17.37 29.62
C THR A 109 4.27 -16.94 28.32
N LEU A 110 2.94 -17.04 28.22
CA LEU A 110 2.20 -16.64 27.03
C LEU A 110 2.31 -15.14 26.75
N VAL A 111 2.17 -14.31 27.79
CA VAL A 111 2.26 -12.85 27.66
C VAL A 111 3.68 -12.43 27.25
N TRP A 112 4.69 -13.10 27.79
CA TRP A 112 6.08 -12.89 27.38
C TRP A 112 6.35 -13.28 25.93
N ILE A 113 5.84 -14.42 25.46
CA ILE A 113 5.96 -14.83 24.05
C ILE A 113 5.30 -13.78 23.13
N LEU A 114 4.12 -13.29 23.49
CA LEU A 114 3.43 -12.24 22.73
C LEU A 114 4.22 -10.93 22.73
N LEU A 115 4.78 -10.53 23.87
CA LEU A 115 5.63 -9.35 23.99
C LEU A 115 6.87 -9.45 23.08
N VAL A 116 7.60 -10.57 23.14
CA VAL A 116 8.77 -10.79 22.28
C VAL A 116 8.39 -10.77 20.81
N SER A 117 7.27 -11.40 20.44
CA SER A 117 6.77 -11.40 19.06
C SER A 117 6.43 -9.99 18.57
N VAL A 118 5.73 -9.20 19.41
CA VAL A 118 5.36 -7.82 19.09
C VAL A 118 6.61 -6.96 18.95
N VAL A 119 7.53 -7.00 19.92
CA VAL A 119 8.77 -6.21 19.89
C VAL A 119 9.63 -6.57 18.67
N THR A 120 9.82 -7.87 18.40
CA THR A 120 10.61 -8.33 17.24
C THR A 120 10.00 -7.80 15.95
N LYS A 121 8.68 -7.95 15.78
CA LYS A 121 7.98 -7.42 14.61
C LYS A 121 8.12 -5.89 14.52
N SER A 122 7.92 -5.17 15.62
CA SER A 122 8.03 -3.72 15.68
C SER A 122 9.42 -3.24 15.24
N VAL A 123 10.48 -3.89 15.70
CA VAL A 123 11.86 -3.60 15.27
C VAL A 123 12.02 -3.85 13.78
N LEU A 124 11.57 -4.99 13.26
CA LEU A 124 11.65 -5.28 11.82
C LEU A 124 10.91 -4.22 10.98
N VAL A 125 9.70 -3.83 11.39
CA VAL A 125 8.93 -2.80 10.68
C VAL A 125 9.65 -1.44 10.71
N LEU A 126 10.20 -1.04 11.86
CA LEU A 126 10.95 0.23 11.97
C LEU A 126 12.19 0.27 11.08
N LEU A 127 12.84 -0.88 10.86
CA LEU A 127 14.02 -0.99 9.99
C LEU A 127 13.67 -0.87 8.50
N PHE A 128 12.53 -1.41 8.06
CA PHE A 128 12.19 -1.45 6.64
C PHE A 128 11.28 -0.32 6.18
N SER A 129 10.30 0.07 6.98
CA SER A 129 9.32 1.09 6.63
C SER A 129 8.52 1.48 7.88
N ALA A 130 8.93 2.54 8.57
CA ALA A 130 8.30 3.02 9.80
C ALA A 130 6.96 3.75 9.57
N GLN A 131 6.14 3.26 8.63
CA GLN A 131 4.82 3.78 8.35
C GLN A 131 3.82 3.25 9.38
N TYR A 132 3.00 4.15 9.93
CA TYR A 132 2.07 3.82 11.02
C TYR A 132 1.10 2.65 10.74
N ARG A 133 0.76 2.42 9.46
CA ARG A 133 -0.15 1.34 9.03
C ARG A 133 0.32 -0.05 9.45
N PHE A 134 1.64 -0.25 9.54
CA PHE A 134 2.23 -1.53 9.92
C PHE A 134 2.21 -1.79 11.45
N PHE A 135 1.85 -0.78 12.24
CA PHE A 135 1.70 -0.88 13.69
C PHE A 135 0.24 -1.02 14.14
N ILE A 136 -0.75 -0.86 13.24
CA ILE A 136 -2.18 -0.89 13.61
C ILE A 136 -2.56 -2.20 14.31
N ASP A 137 -2.05 -3.32 13.80
CA ASP A 137 -2.27 -4.66 14.37
C ASP A 137 -1.56 -4.91 15.70
N VAL A 138 -0.47 -4.21 15.99
CA VAL A 138 0.15 -4.23 17.32
C VAL A 138 -0.82 -3.70 18.38
N PHE A 139 -1.55 -2.62 18.08
CA PHE A 139 -2.58 -2.12 18.98
C PHE A 139 -3.67 -3.15 19.25
N PHE A 140 -4.09 -3.92 18.24
CA PHE A 140 -5.08 -4.99 18.43
C PHE A 140 -4.56 -6.09 19.36
N VAL A 141 -3.32 -6.56 19.15
CA VAL A 141 -2.71 -7.58 20.02
C VAL A 141 -2.67 -7.09 21.47
N ILE A 142 -2.16 -5.87 21.68
CA ILE A 142 -2.09 -5.26 23.02
C ILE A 142 -3.50 -5.16 23.62
N PHE A 143 -4.46 -4.61 22.87
CA PHE A 143 -5.86 -4.48 23.31
C PHE A 143 -6.44 -5.83 23.77
N PHE A 144 -6.30 -6.90 22.99
CA PHE A 144 -6.83 -8.20 23.38
C PHE A 144 -6.16 -8.73 24.65
N VAL A 145 -4.84 -8.60 24.80
CA VAL A 145 -4.15 -9.07 26.01
C VAL A 145 -4.65 -8.36 27.27
N PHE A 146 -4.92 -7.06 27.19
CA PHE A 146 -5.42 -6.28 28.34
C PHE A 146 -6.90 -6.55 28.65
N PHE A 147 -7.74 -6.69 27.63
CA PHE A 147 -9.19 -6.58 27.79
C PHE A 147 -9.98 -7.87 27.56
N VAL A 148 -9.37 -8.95 27.04
CA VAL A 148 -10.11 -10.19 26.70
C VAL A 148 -10.90 -10.75 27.87
N ASN A 149 -10.37 -10.67 29.09
CA ASN A 149 -11.03 -11.17 30.30
C ASN A 149 -11.94 -10.13 30.99
N ARG A 150 -11.98 -8.90 30.49
CA ARG A 150 -12.68 -7.77 31.14
C ARG A 150 -14.05 -7.51 30.51
N PHE A 151 -14.27 -7.95 29.26
CA PHE A 151 -15.54 -7.80 28.58
C PHE A 151 -16.42 -9.04 28.72
N SER A 152 -17.70 -8.82 29.07
CA SER A 152 -18.68 -9.90 29.05
C SER A 152 -19.02 -10.29 27.61
N ARG A 153 -19.47 -11.54 27.41
CA ARG A 153 -19.93 -12.01 26.10
C ARG A 153 -21.04 -11.13 25.54
N LYS A 154 -22.01 -10.73 26.38
CA LYS A 154 -23.12 -9.85 25.97
C LYS A 154 -22.61 -8.50 25.49
N PHE A 155 -21.71 -7.86 26.23
CA PHE A 155 -21.12 -6.58 25.83
C PHE A 155 -20.33 -6.71 24.52
N SER A 156 -19.53 -7.76 24.39
CA SER A 156 -18.73 -7.99 23.17
C SER A 156 -19.61 -8.17 21.93
N MET A 157 -20.73 -8.89 22.05
CA MET A 157 -21.69 -9.04 20.96
C MET A 157 -22.34 -7.70 20.60
N ILE A 158 -22.80 -6.93 21.59
CA ILE A 158 -23.39 -5.61 21.35
C ILE A 158 -22.38 -4.68 20.66
N ALA A 159 -21.16 -4.60 21.19
CA ALA A 159 -20.10 -3.79 20.59
C ALA A 159 -19.80 -4.21 19.15
N PHE A 160 -19.73 -5.52 18.87
CA PHE A 160 -19.55 -6.03 17.51
C PHE A 160 -20.68 -5.61 16.57
N PHE A 161 -21.94 -5.76 16.98
CA PHE A 161 -23.08 -5.36 16.15
C PHE A 161 -23.10 -3.86 15.90
N VAL A 162 -22.91 -3.04 16.94
CA VAL A 162 -22.90 -1.58 16.80
C VAL A 162 -21.76 -1.13 15.90
N MET A 163 -20.53 -1.59 16.14
CA MET A 163 -19.37 -1.19 15.32
C MET A 163 -19.51 -1.67 13.87
N SER A 164 -20.01 -2.89 13.65
CA SER A 164 -20.23 -3.42 12.30
C SER A 164 -21.30 -2.63 11.55
N SER A 165 -22.39 -2.26 12.22
CA SER A 165 -23.45 -1.42 11.64
C SER A 165 -22.94 -0.02 11.31
N VAL A 166 -22.14 0.60 12.20
CA VAL A 166 -21.52 1.90 11.93
C VAL A 166 -20.57 1.82 10.73
N LEU A 167 -19.74 0.78 10.65
CA LEU A 167 -18.84 0.57 9.52
C LEU A 167 -19.62 0.33 8.22
N ALA A 168 -20.69 -0.47 8.26
CA ALA A 168 -21.54 -0.71 7.11
C ALA A 168 -22.19 0.58 6.61
N LEU A 169 -22.73 1.41 7.51
CA LEU A 169 -23.30 2.72 7.14
C LEU A 169 -22.24 3.66 6.57
N PHE A 170 -21.05 3.71 7.19
CA PHE A 170 -19.94 4.55 6.74
C PHE A 170 -19.47 4.19 5.33
N LEU A 171 -19.32 2.89 5.04
CA LEU A 171 -18.86 2.41 3.74
C LEU A 171 -19.94 2.43 2.66
N SER A 172 -21.20 2.20 3.02
CA SER A 172 -22.34 2.23 2.07
C SER A 172 -22.74 3.65 1.66
N TYR A 173 -22.53 4.63 2.55
CA TYR A 173 -22.95 6.03 2.32
C TYR A 173 -21.80 7.03 2.55
N PRO A 174 -20.70 6.94 1.78
CA PRO A 174 -19.53 7.80 1.96
C PRO A 174 -19.87 9.30 1.78
N ASN A 175 -20.87 9.62 0.96
CA ASN A 175 -21.32 10.99 0.72
C ASN A 175 -21.85 11.71 1.96
N LEU A 176 -22.42 10.98 2.93
CA LEU A 176 -22.86 11.56 4.20
C LEU A 176 -21.68 12.10 5.02
N PHE A 177 -20.50 11.49 4.87
CA PHE A 177 -19.33 11.81 5.68
C PHE A 177 -18.31 12.69 4.96
N LYS A 178 -18.32 12.69 3.61
CA LYS A 178 -17.38 13.47 2.78
C LYS A 178 -17.35 14.96 3.15
N ASN A 179 -18.51 15.55 3.44
CA ASN A 179 -18.62 16.99 3.77
C ASN A 179 -18.19 17.31 5.21
N HIS A 180 -18.21 16.32 6.11
CA HIS A 180 -17.89 16.49 7.52
C HIS A 180 -16.46 16.05 7.88
N LEU A 181 -15.84 15.23 7.05
CA LEU A 181 -14.48 14.71 7.24
C LEU A 181 -13.60 15.09 6.04
N PRO A 182 -12.99 16.30 6.04
CA PRO A 182 -12.15 16.76 4.91
C PRO A 182 -10.92 15.88 4.66
N SER A 183 -10.50 15.08 5.65
CA SER A 183 -9.44 14.09 5.50
C SER A 183 -9.87 12.82 4.75
N PHE A 184 -11.17 12.57 4.58
CA PHE A 184 -11.70 11.39 3.89
C PHE A 184 -11.74 11.57 2.37
N ARG A 185 -10.58 11.86 1.77
CA ARG A 185 -10.43 12.04 0.31
C ARG A 185 -10.87 10.80 -0.47
N VAL A 186 -10.66 9.60 0.07
CA VAL A 186 -11.09 8.35 -0.57
C VAL A 186 -12.61 8.28 -0.73
N GLY A 187 -13.37 8.93 0.16
CA GLY A 187 -14.82 9.03 0.04
C GLY A 187 -15.31 9.75 -1.20
N SER A 188 -14.48 10.60 -1.84
CA SER A 188 -14.84 11.21 -3.12
C SER A 188 -14.76 10.25 -4.31
N LEU A 189 -13.99 9.16 -4.17
CA LEU A 189 -13.80 8.13 -5.19
C LEU A 189 -14.78 6.96 -5.00
N MET A 190 -15.36 6.82 -3.80
CA MET A 190 -16.30 5.74 -3.49
C MET A 190 -17.71 6.09 -3.96
N GLY A 191 -18.31 5.20 -4.74
CA GLY A 191 -19.73 5.23 -5.07
C GLY A 191 -20.61 4.90 -3.86
N SER A 192 -21.87 5.36 -3.91
CA SER A 192 -22.89 4.97 -2.94
C SER A 192 -23.33 3.52 -3.16
N PHE A 193 -23.82 2.89 -2.10
CA PHE A 193 -24.43 1.56 -2.18
C PHE A 193 -25.66 1.56 -3.13
N LYS A 194 -25.75 0.54 -3.97
CA LYS A 194 -26.88 0.24 -4.84
C LYS A 194 -27.43 -1.15 -4.52
N ALA A 195 -28.75 -1.33 -4.52
CA ALA A 195 -29.38 -2.60 -4.12
C ALA A 195 -28.97 -3.77 -5.01
N GLU A 196 -28.63 -3.52 -6.27
CA GLU A 196 -28.14 -4.50 -7.23
C GLU A 196 -26.82 -5.15 -6.76
N GLN A 197 -26.07 -4.49 -5.87
CA GLN A 197 -24.81 -4.99 -5.29
C GLN A 197 -24.97 -6.20 -4.38
N PHE A 198 -26.19 -6.57 -4.00
CA PHE A 198 -26.43 -7.87 -3.35
C PHE A 198 -26.24 -9.06 -4.30
N ILE A 199 -26.38 -8.85 -5.61
CA ILE A 199 -26.31 -9.91 -6.63
C ILE A 199 -25.10 -9.71 -7.55
N LEU A 200 -24.84 -8.48 -8.02
CA LEU A 200 -23.71 -8.17 -8.89
C LEU A 200 -22.86 -7.03 -8.31
N PRO A 201 -21.54 -7.20 -8.18
CA PRO A 201 -20.68 -6.11 -7.74
C PRO A 201 -20.82 -4.91 -8.69
N SER A 202 -20.84 -3.70 -8.14
CA SER A 202 -20.82 -2.50 -8.97
C SER A 202 -19.50 -2.41 -9.72
N THR A 203 -19.56 -2.18 -11.02
CA THR A 203 -18.42 -1.71 -11.80
C THR A 203 -18.42 -0.19 -11.83
N TYR A 204 -17.23 0.38 -11.97
CA TYR A 204 -17.07 1.79 -12.34
C TYR A 204 -16.83 1.78 -13.84
N ASP A 205 -17.78 2.31 -14.60
CA ASP A 205 -17.68 2.36 -16.05
C ASP A 205 -17.15 3.74 -16.44
N TRP A 206 -15.98 3.78 -17.07
CA TRP A 206 -15.34 5.01 -17.52
C TRP A 206 -14.80 4.85 -18.93
N HIS A 207 -15.68 5.14 -19.90
CA HIS A 207 -15.38 4.94 -21.32
C HIS A 207 -14.57 6.10 -21.95
N HIS A 208 -14.13 7.08 -21.16
CA HIS A 208 -13.31 8.19 -21.64
C HIS A 208 -11.82 7.85 -21.53
N TYR A 209 -11.25 7.42 -22.65
CA TYR A 209 -9.83 7.12 -22.77
C TYR A 209 -9.31 7.55 -24.13
N ARG A 210 -8.00 7.68 -24.23
CA ARG A 210 -7.27 7.90 -25.48
C ARG A 210 -6.30 6.76 -25.71
N SER A 211 -6.20 6.34 -26.97
CA SER A 211 -5.27 5.30 -27.40
C SER A 211 -3.98 5.94 -27.87
N TYR A 212 -2.86 5.38 -27.45
CA TYR A 212 -1.51 5.82 -27.80
C TYR A 212 -0.68 4.61 -28.23
N GLN A 213 0.35 4.88 -29.02
CA GLN A 213 1.32 3.89 -29.45
C GLN A 213 2.72 4.41 -29.20
N ILE A 214 3.52 3.64 -28.47
CA ILE A 214 4.94 3.91 -28.24
C ILE A 214 5.72 2.64 -28.56
N GLY A 215 6.65 2.74 -29.51
CA GLY A 215 7.38 1.57 -30.02
C GLY A 215 6.42 0.57 -30.68
N ASN A 216 6.36 -0.66 -30.17
CA ASN A 216 5.48 -1.73 -30.63
C ASN A 216 4.27 -1.98 -29.72
N LEU A 217 4.04 -1.13 -28.70
CA LEU A 217 2.95 -1.29 -27.75
C LEU A 217 1.86 -0.24 -27.98
N ASP A 218 0.65 -0.74 -28.28
CA ASP A 218 -0.58 0.03 -28.26
C ASP A 218 -1.21 -0.05 -26.86
N PHE A 219 -1.47 1.10 -26.24
CA PHE A 219 -2.03 1.19 -24.90
C PHE A 219 -3.05 2.32 -24.78
N LYS A 220 -3.87 2.25 -23.73
CA LYS A 220 -4.91 3.23 -23.45
C LYS A 220 -4.62 3.97 -22.16
N VAL A 221 -4.96 5.25 -22.15
CA VAL A 221 -4.81 6.14 -20.99
C VAL A 221 -6.16 6.79 -20.71
N VAL A 222 -6.53 6.80 -19.43
CA VAL A 222 -7.78 7.42 -18.97
C VAL A 222 -7.74 8.93 -19.17
N ASP A 223 -8.87 9.51 -19.60
CA ASP A 223 -9.02 10.95 -19.80
C ASP A 223 -9.73 11.59 -18.58
N GLY A 224 -9.06 12.57 -17.96
CA GLY A 224 -9.63 13.37 -16.88
C GLY A 224 -9.97 12.61 -15.60
N TYR A 225 -9.29 11.49 -15.32
CA TYR A 225 -9.39 10.74 -14.06
C TYR A 225 -8.06 10.06 -13.71
N ILE A 226 -7.88 9.63 -12.45
CA ILE A 226 -6.60 9.01 -11.98
C ILE A 226 -6.60 7.47 -12.06
N LEU A 227 -7.78 6.85 -12.04
CA LEU A 227 -7.97 5.40 -12.11
C LEU A 227 -8.35 4.95 -13.53
N SER A 228 -7.87 3.78 -13.94
CA SER A 228 -8.11 3.23 -15.28
C SER A 228 -9.39 2.41 -15.43
N PHE A 229 -10.08 2.09 -14.33
CA PHE A 229 -11.40 1.44 -14.34
C PHE A 229 -11.52 0.21 -15.28
N ASP A 230 -12.55 0.17 -16.12
CA ASP A 230 -12.90 -0.88 -17.07
C ASP A 230 -12.30 -0.66 -18.47
N ILE A 231 -11.34 0.27 -18.61
CA ILE A 231 -10.70 0.57 -19.89
C ILE A 231 -10.06 -0.69 -20.49
N PRO A 232 -10.20 -0.97 -21.80
CA PRO A 232 -9.68 -2.19 -22.39
C PRO A 232 -8.15 -2.30 -22.30
N ILE A 233 -7.65 -3.43 -21.81
CA ILE A 233 -6.20 -3.68 -21.71
C ILE A 233 -5.51 -3.71 -23.09
N PRO A 234 -4.23 -3.29 -23.20
CA PRO A 234 -3.39 -2.71 -22.15
C PRO A 234 -3.82 -1.29 -21.78
N ALA A 235 -4.07 -1.05 -20.50
CA ALA A 235 -4.38 0.27 -19.95
C ALA A 235 -3.29 0.65 -18.95
N VAL A 236 -2.77 1.86 -19.05
CA VAL A 236 -1.69 2.35 -18.18
C VAL A 236 -2.17 3.63 -17.51
N SER A 237 -2.04 3.70 -16.18
CA SER A 237 -2.39 4.91 -15.46
C SER A 237 -1.34 6.01 -15.72
N PRO A 238 -1.75 7.29 -15.72
CA PRO A 238 -0.85 8.43 -15.91
C PRO A 238 0.32 8.45 -14.93
N ASP A 239 0.11 8.04 -13.67
CA ASP A 239 1.16 7.98 -12.66
C ASP A 239 2.29 7.00 -13.07
N TYR A 240 1.94 5.82 -13.60
CA TYR A 240 2.95 4.87 -14.08
C TYR A 240 3.65 5.40 -15.34
N LEU A 241 2.95 6.09 -16.24
CA LEU A 241 3.58 6.73 -17.40
C LEU A 241 4.64 7.76 -16.99
N LYS A 242 4.36 8.53 -15.94
CA LYS A 242 5.33 9.47 -15.37
C LYS A 242 6.53 8.73 -14.79
N GLU A 243 6.32 7.68 -14.01
CA GLU A 243 7.41 6.86 -13.48
C GLU A 243 8.30 6.27 -14.59
N TYR A 244 7.68 5.82 -15.69
CA TYR A 244 8.38 5.28 -16.87
C TYR A 244 9.19 6.37 -17.60
N HIS A 245 8.60 7.55 -17.79
CA HIS A 245 9.28 8.70 -18.39
C HIS A 245 10.51 9.13 -17.57
N ASP A 246 10.36 9.23 -16.25
CA ASP A 246 11.41 9.66 -15.33
C ASP A 246 12.54 8.61 -15.25
N ALA A 247 12.19 7.32 -15.28
CA ALA A 247 13.14 6.23 -15.34
C ALA A 247 13.76 6.02 -16.74
N GLY A 248 13.25 6.68 -17.78
CA GLY A 248 13.73 6.56 -19.16
C GLY A 248 13.50 5.19 -19.78
N ILE A 249 12.51 4.43 -19.30
CA ILE A 249 12.18 3.07 -19.74
C ILE A 249 10.71 2.96 -20.07
N PHE A 250 10.33 2.00 -20.91
CA PHE A 250 8.93 1.71 -21.20
C PHE A 250 8.72 0.22 -21.51
N PRO A 251 7.59 -0.37 -21.09
CA PRO A 251 7.29 -1.76 -21.45
C PRO A 251 7.00 -1.88 -22.95
N GLN A 252 7.57 -2.90 -23.58
CA GLN A 252 7.38 -3.23 -24.99
C GLN A 252 6.94 -4.69 -25.10
N LEU A 253 6.20 -5.04 -26.15
CA LEU A 253 5.81 -6.43 -26.38
C LEU A 253 7.06 -7.28 -26.65
N LYS A 254 7.17 -8.42 -25.96
CA LYS A 254 8.27 -9.38 -26.18
C LYS A 254 8.19 -10.01 -27.58
N GLY A 255 6.98 -10.19 -28.09
CA GLY A 255 6.71 -10.75 -29.41
C GLY A 255 5.61 -9.99 -30.13
N LYS A 256 4.75 -10.71 -30.87
CA LYS A 256 3.67 -10.08 -31.66
C LYS A 256 2.37 -9.93 -30.87
N THR A 257 2.20 -10.72 -29.81
CA THR A 257 0.96 -10.79 -29.06
C THR A 257 1.17 -10.54 -27.57
N LEU A 258 0.10 -10.08 -26.89
CA LEU A 258 0.09 -9.86 -25.43
C LEU A 258 0.40 -11.13 -24.62
N LYS A 259 0.14 -12.32 -25.18
CA LYS A 259 0.38 -13.61 -24.52
C LYS A 259 1.86 -13.89 -24.28
N GLU A 260 2.73 -13.30 -25.09
CA GLU A 260 4.18 -13.47 -25.01
C GLU A 260 4.81 -12.59 -23.92
N GLY A 261 4.01 -11.68 -23.34
CA GLY A 261 4.41 -10.80 -22.26
C GLY A 261 5.18 -9.57 -22.72
N PHE A 262 5.82 -8.91 -21.75
CA PHE A 262 6.49 -7.63 -21.93
C PHE A 262 7.98 -7.71 -21.59
N ILE A 263 8.75 -6.82 -22.18
CA ILE A 263 10.16 -6.57 -21.85
C ILE A 263 10.35 -5.08 -21.58
N TRP A 264 11.27 -4.75 -20.68
CA TRP A 264 11.66 -3.37 -20.44
C TRP A 264 12.66 -2.92 -21.50
N LYS A 265 12.39 -1.78 -22.14
CA LYS A 265 13.29 -1.16 -23.10
C LYS A 265 13.56 0.29 -22.71
N ASN A 266 14.80 0.75 -22.92
CA ASN A 266 15.13 2.16 -22.77
C ASN A 266 14.43 2.96 -23.88
N LEU A 267 13.85 4.09 -23.50
CA LEU A 267 13.20 5.01 -24.42
C LEU A 267 14.25 5.69 -25.31
N THR A 268 14.01 5.70 -26.61
CA THR A 268 14.73 6.60 -27.52
C THR A 268 14.31 8.05 -27.27
N PRO A 269 15.12 9.06 -27.68
CA PRO A 269 14.74 10.46 -27.52
C PRO A 269 13.37 10.80 -28.12
N LYS A 270 13.04 10.19 -29.26
CA LYS A 270 11.74 10.34 -29.92
C LYS A 270 10.60 9.75 -29.08
N GLU A 271 10.75 8.49 -28.62
CA GLU A 271 9.73 7.83 -27.79
C GLU A 271 9.54 8.55 -26.46
N LYS A 272 10.61 9.13 -25.89
CA LYS A 272 10.54 9.94 -24.67
C LYS A 272 9.70 11.21 -24.88
N MET A 273 9.91 11.91 -26.00
CA MET A 273 9.07 13.07 -26.37
C MET A 273 7.61 12.68 -26.60
N GLN A 274 7.34 11.54 -27.25
CA GLN A 274 5.98 11.05 -27.42
C GLN A 274 5.31 10.76 -26.08
N LEU A 275 6.02 10.14 -25.13
CA LEU A 275 5.51 9.87 -23.79
C LEU A 275 5.23 11.17 -23.02
N GLN A 276 6.09 12.18 -23.17
CA GLN A 276 5.88 13.51 -22.60
C GLN A 276 4.61 14.17 -23.15
N GLU A 277 4.37 14.08 -24.46
CA GLU A 277 3.15 14.58 -25.09
C GLU A 277 1.89 13.88 -24.56
N VAL A 278 1.95 12.57 -24.30
CA VAL A 278 0.84 11.84 -23.67
C VAL A 278 0.53 12.39 -22.28
N LEU A 279 1.56 12.65 -21.47
CA LEU A 279 1.42 13.20 -20.12
C LEU A 279 0.85 14.63 -20.13
N GLU A 280 1.33 15.48 -21.04
CA GLU A 280 0.83 16.86 -21.18
C GLU A 280 -0.64 16.88 -21.61
N ASN A 281 -1.02 16.04 -22.57
CA ASN A 281 -2.42 15.86 -22.97
C ASN A 281 -3.31 15.42 -21.82
N TYR A 282 -2.81 14.53 -20.94
CA TYR A 282 -3.53 14.13 -19.75
C TYR A 282 -3.71 15.28 -18.76
N ILE A 283 -2.68 16.08 -18.48
CA ILE A 283 -2.76 17.22 -17.58
C ILE A 283 -3.79 18.24 -18.09
N LEU A 284 -3.75 18.56 -19.39
CA LEU A 284 -4.75 19.43 -20.03
C LEU A 284 -6.17 18.88 -19.87
N SER A 285 -6.34 17.55 -19.96
CA SER A 285 -7.65 16.90 -19.79
C SER A 285 -8.19 16.99 -18.36
N LEU A 286 -7.31 17.01 -17.35
CA LEU A 286 -7.70 17.19 -15.95
C LEU A 286 -8.16 18.62 -15.67
N ASP A 287 -7.45 19.61 -16.22
CA ASP A 287 -7.77 21.02 -15.99
C ASP A 287 -9.02 21.47 -16.75
N ALA A 288 -9.33 20.88 -17.91
CA ALA A 288 -10.58 21.12 -18.63
C ALA A 288 -11.84 20.59 -17.91
N LYS A 289 -11.70 19.75 -16.88
CA LYS A 289 -12.81 19.17 -16.10
C LYS A 289 -12.98 19.77 -14.70
N LYS A 290 -12.11 20.70 -14.29
CA LYS A 290 -12.27 21.48 -13.05
C LYS A 290 -13.18 22.68 -13.29
#